data_AF-A0A812K8X6-F1
#
_entry.id   AF-A0A812K8X6-F1
#
_cell.length_a   1.000
_cell.length_b   1.000
_cell.length_c   1.000
_cell.angle_alpha   90.00
_cell.angle_beta   90.00
_cell.angle_gamma   90.00
#
_symmetry.space_group_name_H-M   'P 1'
#
loop_
_entity.id
_entity.type
_entity.pdbx_description
1 polymer ?
#
loop_
_entity_poly.entity_id
_entity_poly.type
_entity_poly.pdbx_seq_one_letter_code
_entity_poly.pdbx_strand_id
1 'polypeptide(L)'
;MPSAVSTMAKPGDRDRASAVNALNAQDSAQLEEPPRIEELFVASALFETSCGMVILLSVLAIAWEIDDVFVPQFRQFLESGVTGFFLAEWIVRLKANGWRMLGPLGIFDTFLVWVPGVLAVWILQPSIQDGSTDFLKVVRTIRMLRLLRIVLFFKHFKAFQDLFKLVRGLLSSGSTLLSAMGLIAATLYTFAIFAIDLIGNQDQTGASDDVKEAQNLFKGLFQTMVTLMRFMHGDDCQGILDVLTTRQPWIWVFLWLFTSLSSYVLLNLVTAVIVQQALEMSSADEADLAKQLQAQREEDMRELEGMFKMLDEDQSGQVSLEEFMQAQSSRHLGTKPSSIARERLILDLFFAFANMSNPKHQENPEDKSHRTPSG
;
A
#
# COMPACT_ATOMS: atom_id res chain seq x y z
N MET A 1 19.80 73.73 -14.11
CA MET A 1 19.55 72.34 -14.53
C MET A 1 20.58 71.45 -13.86
N PRO A 2 20.23 70.58 -12.89
CA PRO A 2 21.17 69.62 -12.34
C PRO A 2 21.14 68.31 -13.14
N SER A 3 22.32 67.75 -13.29
CA SER A 3 22.72 66.54 -14.01
C SER A 3 22.08 65.27 -13.44
N ALA A 4 21.48 64.46 -14.32
CA ALA A 4 21.08 63.09 -14.03
C ALA A 4 22.31 62.17 -14.02
N VAL A 5 22.79 61.81 -12.83
CA VAL A 5 23.74 60.73 -12.63
C VAL A 5 22.96 59.42 -12.74
N SER A 6 23.12 58.74 -13.88
CA SER A 6 22.62 57.37 -14.07
C SER A 6 23.58 56.42 -13.34
N THR A 7 23.22 56.02 -12.12
CA THR A 7 23.84 54.90 -11.43
C THR A 7 23.48 53.60 -12.16
N MET A 8 24.41 53.11 -12.97
CA MET A 8 24.39 51.75 -13.51
C MET A 8 24.46 50.76 -12.34
N ALA A 9 23.35 50.09 -12.04
CA ALA A 9 23.32 48.95 -11.14
C ALA A 9 24.24 47.84 -11.69
N LYS A 10 25.13 47.31 -10.83
CA LYS A 10 26.04 46.22 -11.18
C LYS A 10 25.23 44.98 -11.62
N PRO A 11 25.71 44.21 -12.62
CA PRO A 11 24.94 43.14 -13.25
C PRO A 11 24.44 42.05 -12.27
N GLY A 12 25.12 41.81 -11.14
CA GLY A 12 24.70 40.83 -10.14
C GLY A 12 23.54 41.23 -9.21
N ASP A 13 23.21 42.53 -9.09
CA ASP A 13 22.10 42.97 -8.22
C ASP A 13 20.72 42.74 -8.84
N ARG A 14 20.64 42.73 -10.17
CA ARG A 14 19.40 42.39 -10.90
C ARG A 14 19.06 40.91 -10.78
N ASP A 15 20.07 40.05 -10.78
CA ASP A 15 19.90 38.60 -10.66
C ASP A 15 19.53 38.19 -9.22
N ARG A 16 20.07 38.90 -8.22
CA ARG A 16 19.64 38.71 -6.82
C ARG A 16 18.21 39.21 -6.59
N ALA A 17 17.85 40.37 -7.13
CA ALA A 17 16.49 40.89 -7.01
C ALA A 17 15.46 40.00 -7.74
N SER A 18 15.82 39.41 -8.89
CA SER A 18 14.95 38.46 -9.59
C SER A 18 14.84 37.12 -8.86
N ALA A 19 15.92 36.61 -8.27
CA ALA A 19 15.91 35.40 -7.46
C ALA A 19 15.11 35.58 -6.17
N VAL A 20 15.21 36.73 -5.50
CA VAL A 20 14.41 37.04 -4.30
C VAL A 20 12.93 37.23 -4.66
N ASN A 21 12.61 37.84 -5.81
CA ASN A 21 11.23 37.91 -6.29
C ASN A 21 10.68 36.55 -6.73
N ALA A 22 11.52 35.66 -7.28
CA ALA A 22 11.14 34.30 -7.64
C ALA A 22 10.90 33.44 -6.38
N LEU A 23 11.77 33.56 -5.36
CA LEU A 23 11.60 32.93 -4.06
C LEU A 23 10.34 33.45 -3.35
N ASN A 24 10.12 34.77 -3.32
CA ASN A 24 8.91 35.35 -2.76
C ASN A 24 7.65 34.96 -3.54
N ALA A 25 7.71 34.85 -4.87
CA ALA A 25 6.58 34.37 -5.67
C ALA A 25 6.28 32.88 -5.43
N GLN A 26 7.32 32.09 -5.14
CA GLN A 26 7.20 30.67 -4.82
C GLN A 26 6.67 30.46 -3.38
N ASP A 27 7.10 31.27 -2.42
CA ASP A 27 6.55 31.34 -1.04
C ASP A 27 5.09 31.86 -1.04
N SER A 28 4.78 32.84 -1.89
CA SER A 28 3.41 33.36 -2.06
C SER A 28 2.46 32.33 -2.68
N ALA A 29 2.98 31.42 -3.50
CA ALA A 29 2.21 30.33 -4.10
C ALA A 29 2.05 29.11 -3.17
N GLN A 30 2.81 29.07 -2.06
CA GLN A 30 2.70 28.05 -1.00
C GLN A 30 1.90 28.52 0.22
N LEU A 31 1.28 29.70 0.16
CA LEU A 31 0.17 30.03 1.06
C LEU A 31 -0.99 29.07 0.72
N GLU A 32 -1.02 27.92 1.39
CA GLU A 32 -2.17 27.01 1.41
C GLU A 32 -3.43 27.85 1.60
N GLU A 33 -4.32 27.86 0.61
CA GLU A 33 -5.63 28.50 0.75
C GLU A 33 -6.25 27.97 2.05
N PRO A 34 -6.87 28.84 2.89
CA PRO A 34 -7.50 28.38 4.12
C PRO A 34 -8.48 27.25 3.77
N PRO A 35 -8.49 26.14 4.53
CA PRO A 35 -9.32 24.99 4.22
C PRO A 35 -10.76 25.46 4.02
N ARG A 36 -11.36 25.09 2.88
CA ARG A 36 -12.72 25.52 2.56
C ARG A 36 -13.65 25.04 3.67
N ILE A 37 -14.69 25.82 3.99
CA ILE A 37 -15.67 25.48 5.04
C ILE A 37 -16.23 24.05 4.86
N GLU A 38 -16.32 23.59 3.61
CA GLU A 38 -16.73 22.24 3.23
C GLU A 38 -15.76 21.15 3.74
N GLU A 39 -14.45 21.38 3.71
CA GLU A 39 -13.44 20.46 4.24
C GLU A 39 -13.49 20.40 5.77
N LEU A 40 -13.68 21.55 6.42
CA LEU A 40 -13.81 21.65 7.87
C LEU A 40 -15.11 20.98 8.38
N PHE A 41 -16.19 21.06 7.59
CA PHE A 41 -17.46 20.40 7.89
C PHE A 41 -17.38 18.88 7.75
N VAL A 42 -16.75 18.38 6.67
CA VAL A 42 -16.54 16.94 6.44
C VAL A 42 -15.64 16.33 7.52
N ALA A 43 -14.66 17.08 8.02
CA ALA A 43 -13.77 16.65 9.11
C ALA A 43 -14.42 16.76 10.51
N SER A 44 -15.65 17.25 10.61
CA SER A 44 -16.30 17.43 11.92
C SER A 44 -16.74 16.09 12.52
N ALA A 45 -16.48 15.91 13.83
CA ALA A 45 -16.88 14.72 14.56
C ALA A 45 -18.41 14.48 14.54
N LEU A 46 -19.20 15.56 14.39
CA LEU A 46 -20.66 15.46 14.24
C LEU A 46 -21.05 14.83 12.91
N PHE A 47 -20.38 15.21 11.81
CA PHE A 47 -20.60 14.63 10.50
C PHE A 47 -20.22 13.14 10.51
N GLU A 48 -19.05 12.78 11.04
CA GLU A 48 -18.61 11.38 11.16
C GLU A 48 -19.55 10.53 12.02
N THR A 49 -20.00 11.06 13.17
CA THR A 49 -20.93 10.37 14.07
C THR A 49 -22.30 10.17 13.40
N SER A 50 -22.76 11.16 12.63
CA SER A 50 -24.03 11.07 11.89
C SER A 50 -23.99 9.98 10.82
N CYS A 51 -22.90 9.89 10.05
CA CYS A 51 -22.68 8.84 9.07
C CYS A 51 -22.63 7.47 9.76
N GLY A 52 -21.94 7.38 10.89
CA GLY A 52 -21.85 6.14 11.66
C GLY A 52 -23.21 5.64 12.14
N MET A 53 -24.05 6.56 12.63
CA MET A 53 -25.41 6.25 13.08
C MET A 53 -26.32 5.77 11.95
N VAL A 54 -26.23 6.40 10.76
CA VAL A 54 -27.02 5.99 9.59
C VAL A 54 -26.60 4.62 9.08
N ILE A 55 -25.30 4.27 9.13
CA ILE A 55 -24.84 2.92 8.80
C ILE A 55 -25.40 1.91 9.79
N LEU A 56 -25.34 2.20 11.10
CA LEU A 56 -25.88 1.30 12.12
C LEU A 56 -27.38 1.08 11.95
N LEU A 57 -28.13 2.15 11.66
CA LEU A 57 -29.55 2.08 11.30
C LEU A 57 -29.77 1.22 10.05
N SER A 58 -28.90 1.34 9.04
CA SER A 58 -29.00 0.54 7.82
C SER A 58 -28.76 -0.95 8.05
N VAL A 59 -27.83 -1.30 8.94
CA VAL A 59 -27.56 -2.71 9.30
C VAL A 59 -28.73 -3.28 10.10
N LEU A 60 -29.27 -2.53 11.06
CA LEU A 60 -30.47 -2.93 11.79
C LEU A 60 -31.68 -3.09 10.87
N ALA A 61 -31.86 -2.19 9.90
CA ALA A 61 -32.92 -2.31 8.89
C ALA A 61 -32.79 -3.60 8.08
N ILE A 62 -31.57 -4.03 7.76
CA ILE A 62 -31.33 -5.32 7.07
C ILE A 62 -31.61 -6.50 8.00
N ALA A 63 -31.23 -6.42 9.27
CA ALA A 63 -31.54 -7.48 10.24
C ALA A 63 -33.05 -7.69 10.36
N TRP A 64 -33.82 -6.59 10.48
CA TRP A 64 -35.29 -6.66 10.53
C TRP A 64 -35.95 -7.06 9.20
N GLU A 65 -35.28 -6.89 8.07
CA GLU A 65 -35.78 -7.38 6.78
C GLU A 65 -35.82 -8.92 6.74
N ILE A 66 -34.89 -9.60 7.41
CA ILE A 66 -34.85 -11.06 7.45
C ILE A 66 -36.09 -11.63 8.15
N ASP A 67 -36.57 -10.94 9.17
CA ASP A 67 -37.73 -11.34 9.98
C ASP A 67 -39.07 -10.85 9.39
N ASP A 68 -39.06 -10.21 8.20
CA ASP A 68 -40.22 -9.69 7.46
C ASP A 68 -41.14 -8.77 8.31
N VAL A 69 -40.56 -8.05 9.28
CA VAL A 69 -41.29 -7.28 10.30
C VAL A 69 -41.88 -5.97 9.73
N PHE A 70 -41.32 -5.43 8.66
CA PHE A 70 -41.71 -4.12 8.12
C PHE A 70 -42.65 -4.21 6.92
N VAL A 71 -43.63 -3.28 6.88
CA VAL A 71 -44.50 -3.07 5.72
C VAL A 71 -43.63 -2.69 4.50
N PRO A 72 -43.87 -3.27 3.30
CA PRO A 72 -43.03 -3.06 2.11
C PRO A 72 -42.81 -1.59 1.73
N GLN A 73 -43.80 -0.74 1.94
CA GLN A 73 -43.72 0.71 1.66
C GLN A 73 -42.75 1.42 2.59
N PHE A 74 -42.79 1.11 3.89
CA PHE A 74 -41.88 1.69 4.89
C PHE A 74 -40.44 1.23 4.65
N ARG A 75 -40.27 -0.03 4.26
CA ARG A 75 -38.97 -0.57 3.86
C ARG A 75 -38.37 0.20 2.68
N GLN A 76 -39.12 0.40 1.60
CA GLN A 76 -38.63 1.13 0.43
C GLN A 76 -38.28 2.58 0.79
N PHE A 77 -39.07 3.22 1.66
CA PHE A 77 -38.79 4.56 2.15
C PHE A 77 -37.47 4.62 2.94
N LEU A 78 -37.23 3.68 3.86
CA LEU A 78 -35.97 3.60 4.61
C LEU A 78 -34.77 3.35 3.70
N GLU A 79 -34.86 2.39 2.78
CA GLU A 79 -33.77 2.06 1.84
C GLU A 79 -33.42 3.25 0.93
N SER A 80 -34.44 3.96 0.44
CA SER A 80 -34.28 5.16 -0.38
C SER A 80 -33.69 6.32 0.43
N GLY A 81 -34.15 6.52 1.67
CA GLY A 81 -33.64 7.56 2.56
C GLY A 81 -32.17 7.35 2.93
N VAL A 82 -31.80 6.12 3.27
CA VAL A 82 -30.39 5.76 3.54
C VAL A 82 -29.51 5.98 2.30
N THR A 83 -29.99 5.58 1.12
CA THR A 83 -29.26 5.80 -0.14
C THR A 83 -29.11 7.28 -0.47
N GLY A 84 -30.16 8.08 -0.25
CA GLY A 84 -30.12 9.53 -0.42
C GLY A 84 -29.12 10.21 0.53
N PHE A 85 -29.05 9.77 1.79
CA PHE A 85 -28.06 10.27 2.75
C PHE A 85 -26.62 10.00 2.27
N PHE A 86 -26.30 8.76 1.89
CA PHE A 86 -24.96 8.42 1.40
C PHE A 86 -24.61 9.11 0.07
N LEU A 87 -25.60 9.34 -0.79
CA LEU A 87 -25.39 10.09 -2.02
C LEU A 87 -25.07 11.56 -1.71
N ALA A 88 -25.80 12.18 -0.79
CA ALA A 88 -25.54 13.54 -0.34
C ALA A 88 -24.16 13.66 0.32
N GLU A 89 -23.82 12.74 1.22
CA GLU A 89 -22.50 12.62 1.82
C GLU A 89 -21.39 12.54 0.77
N TRP A 90 -21.56 11.66 -0.22
CA TRP A 90 -20.62 11.49 -1.32
C TRP A 90 -20.46 12.76 -2.15
N ILE A 91 -21.55 13.49 -2.44
CA ILE A 91 -21.50 14.78 -3.15
C ILE A 91 -20.72 15.81 -2.34
N VAL A 92 -20.95 15.90 -1.03
CA VAL A 92 -20.23 16.84 -0.15
C VAL A 92 -18.74 16.50 -0.12
N ARG A 93 -18.37 15.22 0.01
CA ARG A 93 -16.96 14.79 -0.03
C ARG A 93 -16.31 15.05 -1.40
N LEU A 94 -17.06 14.89 -2.50
CA LEU A 94 -16.58 15.19 -3.85
C LEU A 94 -16.34 16.69 -4.04
N LYS A 95 -17.18 17.56 -3.47
CA LYS A 95 -16.99 19.02 -3.53
C LYS A 95 -15.81 19.49 -2.69
N ALA A 96 -15.65 18.93 -1.49
CA ALA A 96 -14.54 19.27 -0.59
C ALA A 96 -13.18 18.82 -1.17
N ASN A 97 -13.04 17.55 -1.57
CA ASN A 97 -11.76 16.98 -1.96
C ASN A 97 -11.52 16.93 -3.49
N GLY A 98 -12.53 17.30 -4.29
CA GLY A 98 -12.49 17.21 -5.75
C GLY A 98 -12.28 15.78 -6.27
N TRP A 99 -11.75 15.69 -7.50
CA TRP A 99 -11.38 14.41 -8.14
C TRP A 99 -10.24 13.67 -7.42
N ARG A 100 -9.51 14.35 -6.52
CA ARG A 100 -8.46 13.76 -5.68
C ARG A 100 -9.03 12.75 -4.67
N MET A 101 -10.33 12.78 -4.42
CA MET A 101 -11.05 11.78 -3.63
C MET A 101 -10.99 10.38 -4.28
N LEU A 102 -10.85 10.27 -5.60
CA LEU A 102 -10.85 8.99 -6.34
C LEU A 102 -9.49 8.26 -6.29
N GLY A 103 -8.85 8.23 -5.12
CA GLY A 103 -7.78 7.28 -4.86
C GLY A 103 -8.30 5.82 -4.79
N PRO A 104 -7.42 4.82 -4.60
CA PRO A 104 -7.80 3.40 -4.62
C PRO A 104 -8.95 3.04 -3.67
N LEU A 105 -8.97 3.61 -2.45
CA LEU A 105 -10.08 3.42 -1.50
C LEU A 105 -11.30 4.30 -1.79
N GLY A 106 -11.13 5.45 -2.44
CA GLY A 106 -12.25 6.35 -2.75
C GLY A 106 -13.06 5.92 -3.98
N ILE A 107 -12.44 5.18 -4.91
CA ILE A 107 -13.16 4.50 -5.99
C ILE A 107 -14.08 3.43 -5.40
N PHE A 108 -13.61 2.69 -4.41
CA PHE A 108 -14.43 1.70 -3.70
C PHE A 108 -15.60 2.36 -2.97
N ASP A 109 -15.35 3.46 -2.24
CA ASP A 109 -16.42 4.22 -1.58
C ASP A 109 -17.47 4.71 -2.60
N THR A 110 -17.02 5.23 -3.75
CA THR A 110 -17.89 5.67 -4.84
C THR A 110 -18.71 4.51 -5.40
N PHE A 111 -18.08 3.37 -5.65
CA PHE A 111 -18.77 2.15 -6.10
C PHE A 111 -19.85 1.70 -5.11
N LEU A 112 -19.56 1.72 -3.80
CA LEU A 112 -20.51 1.31 -2.75
C LEU A 112 -21.72 2.25 -2.59
N VAL A 113 -21.60 3.51 -2.99
CA VAL A 113 -22.74 4.45 -3.00
C VAL A 113 -23.56 4.28 -4.28
N TRP A 114 -22.90 4.26 -5.44
CA TRP A 114 -23.55 4.27 -6.74
C TRP A 114 -24.18 2.93 -7.12
N VAL A 115 -23.48 1.81 -6.93
CA VAL A 115 -23.94 0.51 -7.46
C VAL A 115 -25.06 -0.11 -6.61
N PRO A 116 -24.86 -0.41 -5.31
CA PRO A 116 -25.93 -1.01 -4.52
C PRO A 116 -26.97 0.01 -4.05
N GLY A 117 -26.71 1.32 -4.18
CA GLY A 117 -27.64 2.38 -3.83
C GLY A 117 -28.42 2.87 -5.04
N VAL A 118 -27.82 3.82 -5.76
CA VAL A 118 -28.47 4.52 -6.87
C VAL A 118 -28.93 3.53 -7.94
N LEU A 119 -28.03 2.66 -8.42
CA LEU A 119 -28.36 1.71 -9.48
C LEU A 119 -29.36 0.65 -8.97
N ALA A 120 -29.10 -0.01 -7.85
CA ALA A 120 -29.98 -1.11 -7.41
C ALA A 120 -31.35 -0.66 -6.87
N VAL A 121 -31.41 0.41 -6.07
CA VAL A 121 -32.61 0.85 -5.35
C VAL A 121 -33.43 1.84 -6.18
N TRP A 122 -32.78 2.78 -6.88
CA TRP A 122 -33.52 3.82 -7.62
C TRP A 122 -33.75 3.48 -9.09
N ILE A 123 -32.82 2.76 -9.72
CA ILE A 123 -32.94 2.43 -11.16
C ILE A 123 -33.55 1.03 -11.35
N LEU A 124 -32.93 0.00 -10.77
CA LEU A 124 -33.30 -1.39 -11.04
C LEU A 124 -34.60 -1.79 -10.34
N GLN A 125 -34.83 -1.38 -9.09
CA GLN A 125 -36.02 -1.79 -8.32
C GLN A 125 -37.36 -1.34 -8.93
N PRO A 126 -37.53 -0.09 -9.42
CA PRO A 126 -38.75 0.30 -10.11
C PRO A 126 -38.97 -0.42 -11.45
N SER A 127 -37.89 -0.80 -12.14
CA SER A 127 -37.94 -1.48 -13.44
C SER A 127 -38.28 -2.98 -13.38
N ILE A 128 -38.43 -3.55 -12.18
CA ILE A 128 -38.65 -5.00 -11.99
C ILE A 128 -40.08 -5.46 -12.30
N GLN A 129 -41.02 -4.56 -12.57
CA GLN A 129 -42.43 -4.92 -12.78
C GLN A 129 -42.65 -5.97 -13.90
N ASP A 130 -41.75 -6.07 -14.89
CA ASP A 130 -41.82 -7.04 -16.01
C ASP A 130 -40.53 -7.87 -16.21
N GLY A 131 -39.66 -7.98 -15.19
CA GLY A 131 -38.31 -8.55 -15.34
C GLY A 131 -38.25 -10.10 -15.38
N SER A 132 -37.29 -10.64 -16.15
CA SER A 132 -36.99 -12.08 -16.17
C SER A 132 -36.47 -12.60 -14.83
N THR A 133 -36.67 -13.90 -14.55
CA THR A 133 -36.24 -14.55 -13.29
C THR A 133 -34.74 -14.46 -13.02
N ASP A 134 -33.90 -14.39 -14.07
CA ASP A 134 -32.46 -14.22 -13.91
C ASP A 134 -32.07 -12.77 -13.60
N PHE A 135 -32.80 -11.78 -14.13
CA PHE A 135 -32.61 -10.38 -13.76
C PHE A 135 -32.95 -10.16 -12.28
N LEU A 136 -33.98 -10.81 -11.76
CA LEU A 136 -34.32 -10.79 -10.33
C LEU A 136 -33.18 -11.33 -9.45
N LYS A 137 -32.51 -12.41 -9.86
CA LYS A 137 -31.36 -12.97 -9.14
C LYS A 137 -30.20 -11.98 -9.11
N VAL A 138 -29.87 -11.37 -10.25
CA VAL A 138 -28.78 -10.38 -10.33
C VAL A 138 -29.07 -9.17 -9.44
N VAL A 139 -30.29 -8.63 -9.51
CA VAL A 139 -30.69 -7.51 -8.64
C VAL A 139 -30.60 -7.91 -7.16
N ARG A 140 -31.05 -9.12 -6.80
CA ARG A 140 -30.93 -9.64 -5.43
C ARG A 140 -29.48 -9.72 -4.97
N THR A 141 -28.56 -10.19 -5.82
CA THR A 141 -27.13 -10.25 -5.51
C THR A 141 -26.53 -8.85 -5.32
N ILE A 142 -26.84 -7.91 -6.22
CA ILE A 142 -26.34 -6.52 -6.12
C ILE A 142 -26.87 -5.86 -4.84
N ARG A 143 -28.12 -6.14 -4.43
CA ARG A 143 -28.69 -5.64 -3.18
C ARG A 143 -27.89 -6.10 -1.96
N MET A 144 -27.30 -7.30 -1.95
CA MET A 144 -26.47 -7.77 -0.85
C MET A 144 -25.17 -6.95 -0.71
N LEU A 145 -24.66 -6.36 -1.79
CA LEU A 145 -23.45 -5.51 -1.73
C LEU A 145 -23.63 -4.27 -0.86
N ARG A 146 -24.85 -3.83 -0.55
CA ARG A 146 -25.06 -2.72 0.41
C ARG A 146 -24.53 -3.05 1.81
N LEU A 147 -24.38 -4.34 2.18
CA LEU A 147 -23.75 -4.77 3.43
C LEU A 147 -22.30 -4.31 3.53
N LEU A 148 -21.60 -4.21 2.38
CA LEU A 148 -20.23 -3.69 2.33
C LEU A 148 -20.14 -2.22 2.75
N ARG A 149 -21.25 -1.49 2.84
CA ARG A 149 -21.25 -0.13 3.42
C ARG A 149 -20.81 -0.12 4.88
N ILE A 150 -20.86 -1.25 5.59
CA ILE A 150 -20.27 -1.36 6.94
C ILE A 150 -18.75 -1.10 6.93
N VAL A 151 -18.09 -1.35 5.79
CA VAL A 151 -16.67 -1.02 5.61
C VAL A 151 -16.46 0.50 5.68
N LEU A 152 -17.42 1.30 5.19
CA LEU A 152 -17.41 2.76 5.31
C LEU A 152 -17.47 3.18 6.78
N PHE A 153 -18.27 2.51 7.61
CA PHE A 153 -18.32 2.77 9.05
C PHE A 153 -16.96 2.53 9.66
N PHE A 154 -16.41 1.32 9.47
CA PHE A 154 -15.13 0.95 10.05
C PHE A 154 -14.00 1.88 9.63
N LYS A 155 -13.99 2.40 8.39
CA LYS A 155 -12.94 3.34 7.93
C LYS A 155 -12.81 4.60 8.79
N HIS A 156 -13.89 5.08 9.39
CA HIS A 156 -13.89 6.29 10.22
C HIS A 156 -13.43 6.03 11.66
N PHE A 157 -13.48 4.78 12.12
CA PHE A 157 -13.00 4.42 13.45
C PHE A 157 -11.48 4.30 13.46
N LYS A 158 -10.82 5.06 14.34
CA LYS A 158 -9.37 5.01 14.55
C LYS A 158 -8.85 3.57 14.77
N ALA A 159 -9.59 2.74 15.50
CA ALA A 159 -9.23 1.34 15.75
C ALA A 159 -9.11 0.49 14.47
N PHE A 160 -9.86 0.81 13.42
CA PHE A 160 -9.85 0.08 12.15
C PHE A 160 -8.95 0.74 11.10
N GLN A 161 -8.46 1.96 11.33
CA GLN A 161 -7.48 2.58 10.44
C GLN A 161 -6.22 1.71 10.33
N ASP A 162 -5.82 1.04 11.41
CA ASP A 162 -4.70 0.10 11.39
C ASP A 162 -5.01 -1.15 10.55
N LEU A 163 -6.24 -1.66 10.57
CA LEU A 163 -6.69 -2.72 9.66
C LEU A 163 -6.59 -2.27 8.19
N PHE A 164 -7.02 -1.05 7.87
CA PHE A 164 -6.92 -0.52 6.50
C PHE A 164 -5.46 -0.30 6.07
N LYS A 165 -4.55 0.04 7.00
CA LYS A 165 -3.10 0.08 6.70
C LYS A 165 -2.57 -1.30 6.35
N LEU A 166 -2.96 -2.35 7.08
CA LEU A 166 -2.59 -3.73 6.76
C LEU A 166 -3.14 -4.17 5.40
N VAL A 167 -4.40 -3.88 5.11
CA VAL A 167 -5.02 -4.18 3.80
C VAL A 167 -4.29 -3.45 2.69
N ARG A 168 -3.94 -2.18 2.87
CA ARG A 168 -3.13 -1.42 1.89
C ARG A 168 -1.75 -2.02 1.71
N GLY A 169 -1.09 -2.43 2.79
CA GLY A 169 0.21 -3.12 2.74
C GLY A 169 0.12 -4.45 1.97
N LEU A 170 -0.94 -5.22 2.18
CA LEU A 170 -1.19 -6.44 1.42
C LEU A 170 -1.42 -6.14 -0.07
N LEU A 171 -2.21 -5.09 -0.37
CA LEU A 171 -2.48 -4.67 -1.75
C LEU A 171 -1.25 -4.07 -2.43
N SER A 172 -0.32 -3.43 -1.71
CA SER A 172 0.95 -2.96 -2.30
C SER A 172 1.83 -4.12 -2.76
N SER A 173 1.79 -5.27 -2.09
CA SER A 173 2.41 -6.52 -2.55
C SER A 173 1.55 -7.27 -3.57
N GLY A 174 0.53 -6.63 -4.13
CA GLY A 174 -0.43 -7.22 -5.05
C GLY A 174 0.19 -7.82 -6.31
N SER A 175 1.31 -7.26 -6.81
CA SER A 175 2.03 -7.83 -7.97
C SER A 175 2.59 -9.22 -7.67
N THR A 176 3.21 -9.38 -6.50
CA THR A 176 3.75 -10.67 -6.03
C THR A 176 2.64 -11.68 -5.79
N LEU A 177 1.54 -11.24 -5.15
CA LEU A 177 0.36 -12.08 -4.94
C LEU A 177 -0.32 -12.50 -6.25
N LEU A 178 -0.40 -11.61 -7.23
CA LEU A 178 -0.99 -11.91 -8.53
C LEU A 178 -0.13 -12.91 -9.31
N SER A 179 1.19 -12.74 -9.28
CA SER A 179 2.15 -13.66 -9.91
C SER A 179 2.04 -15.05 -9.29
N ALA A 180 1.91 -15.11 -7.97
CA ALA A 180 1.70 -16.33 -7.22
C ALA A 180 0.38 -17.04 -7.53
N MET A 181 -0.73 -16.28 -7.55
CA MET A 181 -2.04 -16.79 -7.94
C MET A 181 -1.99 -17.33 -9.38
N GLY A 182 -1.26 -16.65 -10.28
CA GLY A 182 -1.02 -17.12 -11.64
C GLY A 182 -0.29 -18.46 -11.69
N LEU A 183 0.74 -18.65 -10.87
CA LEU A 183 1.50 -19.91 -10.80
C LEU A 183 0.65 -21.07 -10.26
N ILE A 184 -0.15 -20.82 -9.22
CA ILE A 184 -1.13 -21.79 -8.71
C ILE A 184 -2.16 -22.13 -9.80
N ALA A 185 -2.72 -21.12 -10.46
CA ALA A 185 -3.71 -21.33 -11.52
C ALA A 185 -3.14 -22.12 -12.71
N ALA A 186 -1.90 -21.84 -13.12
CA ALA A 186 -1.21 -22.56 -14.18
C ALA A 186 -0.95 -24.04 -13.81
N THR A 187 -0.56 -24.28 -12.55
CA THR A 187 -0.39 -25.65 -12.01
C THR A 187 -1.72 -26.39 -12.02
N LEU A 188 -2.78 -25.79 -11.46
CA LEU A 188 -4.12 -26.38 -11.47
C LEU A 188 -4.63 -26.66 -12.88
N TYR A 189 -4.43 -25.73 -13.82
CA TYR A 189 -4.83 -25.90 -15.22
C TYR A 189 -4.13 -27.09 -15.88
N THR A 190 -2.80 -27.19 -15.71
CA THR A 190 -2.01 -28.27 -16.31
C THR A 190 -2.44 -29.63 -15.78
N PHE A 191 -2.56 -29.77 -14.45
CA PHE A 191 -3.00 -31.02 -13.83
C PHE A 191 -4.48 -31.32 -14.09
N ALA A 192 -5.32 -30.30 -14.27
CA ALA A 192 -6.73 -30.51 -14.61
C ALA A 192 -6.88 -31.17 -15.98
N ILE A 193 -6.08 -30.78 -16.97
CA ILE A 193 -6.09 -31.44 -18.30
C ILE A 193 -5.76 -32.94 -18.16
N PHE A 194 -4.71 -33.27 -17.41
CA PHE A 194 -4.37 -34.67 -17.15
C PHE A 194 -5.47 -35.39 -16.38
N ALA A 195 -6.04 -34.78 -15.35
CA ALA A 195 -7.09 -35.40 -14.53
C ALA A 195 -8.38 -35.66 -15.32
N ILE A 196 -8.76 -34.79 -16.25
CA ILE A 196 -9.90 -35.02 -17.14
C ILE A 196 -9.67 -36.24 -18.01
N ASP A 197 -8.47 -36.38 -18.58
CA ASP A 197 -8.14 -37.51 -19.45
C ASP A 197 -8.02 -38.82 -18.66
N LEU A 198 -7.35 -38.77 -17.50
CA LEU A 198 -7.10 -39.94 -16.66
C LEU A 198 -8.35 -40.43 -15.91
N ILE A 199 -9.19 -39.50 -15.42
CA ILE A 199 -10.33 -39.79 -14.51
C ILE A 199 -11.68 -39.51 -15.19
N GLY A 200 -11.84 -38.32 -15.77
CA GLY A 200 -13.12 -37.83 -16.27
C GLY A 200 -13.65 -38.54 -17.51
N ASN A 201 -12.75 -38.92 -18.43
CA ASN A 201 -13.07 -39.56 -19.71
C ASN A 201 -13.13 -41.10 -19.66
N GLN A 202 -13.11 -41.67 -18.46
CA GLN A 202 -13.13 -43.12 -18.27
C GLN A 202 -14.53 -43.69 -18.46
N ASP A 203 -14.61 -44.92 -18.96
CA ASP A 203 -15.89 -45.59 -19.20
C ASP A 203 -16.64 -45.82 -17.88
N GLN A 204 -17.87 -45.29 -17.83
CA GLN A 204 -18.76 -45.36 -16.67
C GLN A 204 -19.62 -46.63 -16.67
N THR A 205 -19.49 -47.47 -17.71
CA THR A 205 -20.28 -48.69 -17.86
C THR A 205 -19.99 -49.68 -16.73
N GLY A 206 -21.01 -50.01 -15.95
CA GLY A 206 -20.91 -50.92 -14.81
C GLY A 206 -20.29 -50.31 -13.54
N ALA A 207 -20.04 -49.00 -13.50
CA ALA A 207 -19.59 -48.32 -12.28
C ALA A 207 -20.77 -48.09 -11.31
N SER A 208 -20.49 -48.11 -10.00
CA SER A 208 -21.45 -47.66 -8.97
C SER A 208 -21.76 -46.18 -9.13
N ASP A 209 -22.91 -45.74 -8.63
CA ASP A 209 -23.34 -44.34 -8.79
C ASP A 209 -22.37 -43.35 -8.11
N ASP A 210 -21.77 -43.75 -6.97
CA ASP A 210 -20.73 -42.97 -6.28
C ASP A 210 -19.50 -42.74 -7.19
N VAL A 211 -19.06 -43.76 -7.93
CA VAL A 211 -17.92 -43.64 -8.86
C VAL A 211 -18.25 -42.71 -10.02
N LYS A 212 -19.48 -42.76 -10.53
CA LYS A 212 -19.91 -41.85 -11.60
C LYS A 212 -19.95 -40.41 -11.11
N GLU A 213 -20.43 -40.18 -9.89
CA GLU A 213 -20.45 -38.85 -9.27
C GLU A 213 -19.03 -38.32 -9.07
N ALA A 214 -18.13 -39.13 -8.51
CA ALA A 214 -16.72 -38.78 -8.36
C ALA A 214 -16.05 -38.46 -9.71
N GLN A 215 -16.31 -39.24 -10.76
CA GLN A 215 -15.79 -38.96 -12.11
C GLN A 215 -16.39 -37.70 -12.75
N ASN A 216 -17.66 -37.38 -12.45
CA ASN A 216 -18.30 -36.16 -12.97
C ASN A 216 -17.60 -34.88 -12.49
N LEU A 217 -16.96 -34.91 -11.32
CA LEU A 217 -16.12 -33.81 -10.82
C LEU A 217 -14.92 -33.49 -11.75
N PHE A 218 -14.52 -34.46 -12.57
CA PHE A 218 -13.38 -34.38 -13.50
C PHE A 218 -13.80 -34.25 -14.97
N LYS A 219 -15.06 -33.96 -15.29
CA LYS A 219 -15.52 -33.83 -16.70
C LYS A 219 -15.33 -32.44 -17.28
N GLY A 220 -15.49 -31.40 -16.45
CA GLY A 220 -15.34 -30.00 -16.89
C GLY A 220 -14.00 -29.41 -16.45
N LEU A 221 -13.36 -28.59 -17.27
CA LEU A 221 -12.07 -27.96 -16.93
C LEU A 221 -12.13 -27.16 -15.63
N PHE A 222 -13.06 -26.20 -15.55
CA PHE A 222 -13.21 -25.36 -14.36
C PHE A 222 -13.58 -26.19 -13.12
N GLN A 223 -14.51 -27.13 -13.27
CA GLN A 223 -14.92 -28.03 -12.19
C GLN A 223 -13.76 -28.89 -11.70
N THR A 224 -12.93 -29.40 -12.62
CA THR A 224 -11.73 -30.17 -12.29
C THR A 224 -10.71 -29.31 -11.57
N MET A 225 -10.48 -28.07 -12.02
CA MET A 225 -9.58 -27.13 -11.32
C MET A 225 -10.07 -26.84 -9.89
N VAL A 226 -11.38 -26.68 -9.68
CA VAL A 226 -11.98 -26.51 -8.35
C VAL A 226 -11.79 -27.78 -7.51
N THR A 227 -12.01 -28.96 -8.08
CA THR A 227 -11.78 -30.25 -7.40
C THR A 227 -10.33 -30.41 -7.00
N LEU A 228 -9.38 -30.14 -7.90
CA LEU A 228 -7.94 -30.16 -7.61
C LEU A 228 -7.54 -29.11 -6.56
N MET A 229 -8.21 -27.95 -6.53
CA MET A 229 -8.01 -26.97 -5.46
C MET A 229 -8.46 -27.50 -4.08
N ARG A 230 -9.52 -28.33 -4.01
CA ARG A 230 -9.90 -29.05 -2.78
C ARG A 230 -8.80 -30.04 -2.38
N PHE A 231 -8.26 -30.79 -3.36
CA PHE A 231 -7.11 -31.70 -3.16
C PHE A 231 -5.86 -30.99 -2.64
N MET A 232 -5.60 -29.76 -3.10
CA MET A 232 -4.48 -28.94 -2.64
C MET A 232 -4.64 -28.51 -1.16
N HIS A 233 -5.87 -28.26 -0.70
CA HIS A 233 -6.15 -27.83 0.67
C HIS A 233 -6.45 -28.98 1.64
N GLY A 234 -6.56 -30.22 1.16
CA GLY A 234 -6.93 -31.36 1.99
C GLY A 234 -8.44 -31.46 2.27
N ASP A 235 -9.29 -30.72 1.55
CA ASP A 235 -10.74 -30.79 1.72
C ASP A 235 -11.31 -32.03 1.00
N ASP A 236 -11.93 -32.94 1.78
CA ASP A 236 -12.68 -34.10 1.29
C ASP A 236 -11.94 -34.99 0.27
N CYS A 237 -10.60 -35.01 0.36
CA CYS A 237 -9.76 -35.67 -0.63
C CYS A 237 -9.85 -37.20 -0.51
N GLN A 238 -9.95 -37.70 0.72
CA GLN A 238 -9.98 -39.14 1.01
C GLN A 238 -11.28 -39.77 0.50
N GLY A 239 -12.43 -39.10 0.71
CA GLY A 239 -13.72 -39.61 0.23
C GLY A 239 -13.75 -39.78 -1.29
N ILE A 240 -13.25 -38.77 -2.03
CA ILE A 240 -13.15 -38.84 -3.49
C ILE A 240 -12.13 -39.92 -3.92
N LEU A 241 -10.99 -40.02 -3.22
CA LEU A 241 -9.94 -40.98 -3.56
C LEU A 241 -10.37 -42.44 -3.34
N ASP A 242 -11.03 -42.75 -2.25
CA ASP A 242 -11.48 -44.12 -1.92
C ASP A 242 -12.48 -44.63 -2.95
N VAL A 243 -13.40 -43.76 -3.38
CA VAL A 243 -14.37 -44.08 -4.44
C VAL A 243 -13.65 -44.30 -5.78
N LEU A 244 -12.72 -43.42 -6.18
CA LEU A 244 -12.01 -43.56 -7.45
C LEU A 244 -11.07 -44.78 -7.49
N THR A 245 -10.41 -45.11 -6.38
CA THR A 245 -9.48 -46.25 -6.29
C THR A 245 -10.17 -47.60 -6.36
N THR A 246 -11.47 -47.67 -6.04
CA THR A 246 -12.29 -48.89 -6.24
C THR A 246 -12.29 -49.35 -7.70
N ARG A 247 -12.22 -48.41 -8.66
CA ARG A 247 -12.17 -48.71 -10.09
C ARG A 247 -10.76 -48.59 -10.68
N GLN A 248 -9.98 -47.61 -10.24
CA GLN A 248 -8.63 -47.34 -10.72
C GLN A 248 -7.63 -47.25 -9.57
N PRO A 249 -7.07 -48.39 -9.11
CA PRO A 249 -6.17 -48.41 -7.95
C PRO A 249 -4.83 -47.69 -8.14
N TRP A 250 -4.52 -47.17 -9.32
CA TRP A 250 -3.28 -46.43 -9.58
C TRP A 250 -3.46 -44.91 -9.50
N ILE A 251 -4.70 -44.41 -9.43
CA ILE A 251 -4.99 -42.98 -9.47
C ILE A 251 -4.49 -42.22 -8.24
N TRP A 252 -4.35 -42.91 -7.10
CA TRP A 252 -3.78 -42.33 -5.89
C TRP A 252 -2.35 -41.83 -6.12
N VAL A 253 -1.56 -42.44 -7.00
CA VAL A 253 -0.20 -41.99 -7.31
C VAL A 253 -0.24 -40.63 -8.00
N PHE A 254 -1.13 -40.46 -8.98
CA PHE A 254 -1.31 -39.20 -9.69
C PHE A 254 -1.79 -38.09 -8.75
N LEU A 255 -2.82 -38.36 -7.94
CA LEU A 255 -3.37 -37.37 -7.00
C LEU A 255 -2.35 -37.04 -5.89
N TRP A 256 -1.62 -38.03 -5.39
CA TRP A 256 -0.54 -37.81 -4.41
C TRP A 256 0.61 -36.99 -4.98
N LEU A 257 1.02 -37.25 -6.23
CA LEU A 257 2.03 -36.45 -6.92
C LEU A 257 1.57 -35.01 -7.11
N PHE A 258 0.31 -34.81 -7.53
CA PHE A 258 -0.31 -33.49 -7.63
C PHE A 258 -0.33 -32.76 -6.28
N THR A 259 -0.83 -33.40 -5.21
CA THR A 259 -0.91 -32.79 -3.88
C THR A 259 0.48 -32.46 -3.34
N SER A 260 1.47 -33.32 -3.56
CA SER A 260 2.86 -33.07 -3.16
C SER A 260 3.45 -31.88 -3.91
N LEU A 261 3.33 -31.85 -5.24
CA LEU A 261 3.86 -30.78 -6.07
C LEU A 261 3.17 -29.44 -5.78
N SER A 262 1.85 -29.43 -5.64
CA SER A 262 1.09 -28.23 -5.30
C SER A 262 1.41 -27.72 -3.88
N SER A 263 1.68 -28.62 -2.93
CA SER A 263 2.17 -28.24 -1.60
C SER A 263 3.56 -27.57 -1.67
N TYR A 264 4.47 -28.07 -2.53
CA TYR A 264 5.75 -27.39 -2.76
C TYR A 264 5.57 -26.02 -3.43
N VAL A 265 4.64 -25.90 -4.37
CA VAL A 265 4.28 -24.61 -4.98
C VAL A 265 3.78 -23.63 -3.91
N LEU A 266 2.87 -24.06 -3.04
CA LEU A 266 2.37 -23.25 -1.94
C LEU A 266 3.48 -22.85 -0.95
N LEU A 267 4.36 -23.78 -0.59
CA LEU A 267 5.49 -23.51 0.30
C LEU A 267 6.45 -22.49 -0.31
N ASN A 268 6.76 -22.63 -1.60
CA ASN A 268 7.61 -21.69 -2.34
C ASN A 268 6.96 -20.31 -2.44
N LEU A 269 5.64 -20.25 -2.57
CA LEU A 269 4.90 -18.99 -2.50
C LEU A 269 5.04 -18.33 -1.11
N VAL A 270 4.75 -19.06 -0.04
CA VAL A 270 4.87 -18.54 1.33
C VAL A 270 6.30 -18.04 1.57
N THR A 271 7.29 -18.81 1.13
CA THR A 271 8.70 -18.43 1.20
C THR A 271 8.99 -17.15 0.42
N ALA A 272 8.48 -17.02 -0.82
CA ALA A 272 8.66 -15.83 -1.63
C ALA A 272 8.07 -14.57 -0.96
N VAL A 273 6.89 -14.68 -0.34
CA VAL A 273 6.27 -13.57 0.39
C VAL A 273 7.08 -13.20 1.63
N ILE A 274 7.55 -14.18 2.40
CA ILE A 274 8.40 -13.94 3.59
C ILE A 274 9.71 -13.27 3.18
N VAL A 275 10.35 -13.76 2.10
CA VAL A 275 11.60 -13.19 1.57
C VAL A 275 11.37 -11.76 1.08
N GLN A 276 10.27 -11.51 0.36
CA GLN A 276 9.92 -10.16 -0.08
C GLN A 276 9.75 -9.21 1.10
N GLN A 277 9.05 -9.63 2.16
CA GLN A 277 8.87 -8.84 3.37
C GLN A 277 10.20 -8.60 4.11
N ALA A 278 11.08 -9.59 4.16
CA ALA A 278 12.41 -9.46 4.76
C ALA A 278 13.31 -8.48 3.97
N LEU A 279 13.26 -8.54 2.63
CA LEU A 279 13.98 -7.62 1.76
C LEU A 279 13.46 -6.18 1.88
N GLU A 280 12.14 -6.01 1.93
CA GLU A 280 11.52 -4.69 2.14
C GLU A 280 11.94 -4.09 3.48
N MET A 281 11.94 -4.88 4.57
CA MET A 281 12.42 -4.43 5.88
C MET A 281 13.90 -4.04 5.86
N SER A 282 14.76 -4.87 5.25
CA SER A 282 16.19 -4.56 5.10
C SER A 282 16.43 -3.28 4.30
N SER A 283 15.67 -3.07 3.22
CA SER A 283 15.79 -1.87 2.39
C SER A 283 15.34 -0.60 3.11
N ALA A 284 14.32 -0.71 3.97
CA ALA A 284 13.86 0.40 4.80
C ALA A 284 14.92 0.78 5.84
N ASP A 285 15.53 -0.21 6.50
CA ASP A 285 16.61 0.00 7.46
C ASP A 285 17.83 0.67 6.81
N GLU A 286 18.22 0.23 5.60
CA GLU A 286 19.30 0.87 4.83
C GLU A 286 19.00 2.32 4.46
N ALA A 287 17.77 2.60 4.02
CA ALA A 287 17.35 3.96 3.67
C ALA A 287 17.32 4.89 4.88
N ASP A 288 16.88 4.39 6.04
CA ASP A 288 16.86 5.16 7.28
C ASP A 288 18.28 5.39 7.83
N LEU A 289 19.16 4.39 7.74
CA LEU A 289 20.59 4.55 8.08
C LEU A 289 21.26 5.59 7.16
N ALA A 290 20.98 5.55 5.86
CA ALA A 290 21.53 6.52 4.91
C ALA A 290 21.09 7.96 5.22
N LYS A 291 19.82 8.17 5.61
CA LYS A 291 19.33 9.47 6.07
C LYS A 291 20.00 9.94 7.34
N GLN A 292 20.20 9.05 8.32
CA GLN A 292 20.89 9.39 9.57
C GLN A 292 22.35 9.81 9.30
N LEU A 293 23.07 9.08 8.44
CA LEU A 293 24.43 9.44 8.05
C LEU A 293 24.51 10.77 7.31
N GLN A 294 23.52 11.09 6.45
CA GLN A 294 23.44 12.39 5.78
C GLN A 294 23.17 13.52 6.78
N ALA A 295 22.21 13.34 7.70
CA ALA A 295 21.91 14.33 8.73
C ALA A 295 23.13 14.58 9.63
N GLN A 296 23.85 13.53 10.02
CA GLN A 296 25.06 13.65 10.83
C GLN A 296 26.18 14.38 10.07
N ARG A 297 26.40 14.08 8.78
CA ARG A 297 27.37 14.82 7.96
C ARG A 297 27.02 16.30 7.82
N GLU A 298 25.74 16.64 7.70
CA GLU A 298 25.32 18.03 7.66
C GLU A 298 25.54 18.75 9.00
N GLU A 299 25.32 18.07 10.12
CA GLU A 299 25.60 18.58 11.45
C GLU A 299 27.10 18.81 11.66
N ASP A 300 27.93 17.83 11.32
CA ASP A 300 29.39 17.92 11.36
C ASP A 300 29.91 19.06 10.48
N MET A 301 29.36 19.24 9.26
CA MET A 301 29.72 20.36 8.39
C MET A 301 29.33 21.71 8.98
N ARG A 302 28.15 21.83 9.62
CA ARG A 302 27.74 23.07 10.29
C ARG A 302 28.63 23.37 11.49
N GLU A 303 29.05 22.36 12.25
CA GLU A 303 29.99 22.53 13.35
C GLU A 303 31.36 22.99 12.84
N LEU A 304 31.91 22.35 11.80
CA LEU A 304 33.16 22.80 11.18
C LEU A 304 33.05 24.22 10.61
N GLU A 305 31.96 24.56 9.92
CA GLU A 305 31.75 25.91 9.37
C GLU A 305 31.67 26.95 10.50
N GLY A 306 31.00 26.61 11.62
CA GLY A 306 30.96 27.43 12.81
C GLY A 306 32.34 27.63 13.45
N MET A 307 33.15 26.57 13.52
CA MET A 307 34.53 26.64 13.99
C MET A 307 35.41 27.50 13.08
N PHE A 308 35.35 27.31 11.75
CA PHE A 308 36.13 28.13 10.81
C PHE A 308 35.73 29.60 10.85
N LYS A 309 34.43 29.91 10.97
CA LYS A 309 33.95 31.29 11.17
C LYS A 309 34.43 31.92 12.47
N MET A 310 34.68 31.12 13.52
CA MET A 310 35.28 31.63 14.76
C MET A 310 36.79 31.86 14.66
N LEU A 311 37.48 31.18 13.73
CA LEU A 311 38.91 31.37 13.48
C LEU A 311 39.20 32.49 12.46
N ASP A 312 38.28 32.75 11.53
CA ASP A 312 38.35 33.81 10.53
C ASP A 312 38.02 35.18 11.16
N GLU A 313 39.03 35.81 11.79
CA GLU A 313 38.88 37.13 12.45
C GLU A 313 38.70 38.26 11.42
N ASP A 314 39.28 38.12 10.22
CA ASP A 314 39.24 39.15 9.18
C ASP A 314 38.02 39.05 8.23
N GLN A 315 37.19 38.01 8.38
CA GLN A 315 36.01 37.71 7.57
C GLN A 315 36.32 37.56 6.07
N SER A 316 37.54 37.15 5.73
CA SER A 316 37.96 36.95 4.35
C SER A 316 37.31 35.71 3.71
N GLY A 317 36.72 34.82 4.52
CA GLY A 317 36.15 33.55 4.09
C GLY A 317 37.20 32.46 3.88
N GLN A 318 38.45 32.69 4.29
CA GLN A 318 39.55 31.73 4.27
C GLN A 318 40.31 31.82 5.60
N VAL A 319 40.73 30.69 6.17
CA VAL A 319 41.55 30.71 7.40
C VAL A 319 43.03 30.66 7.04
N SER A 320 43.76 31.73 7.36
CA SER A 320 45.20 31.83 7.15
C SER A 320 46.00 31.05 8.19
N LEU A 321 47.25 30.68 7.85
CA LEU A 321 48.15 29.97 8.77
C LEU A 321 48.41 30.77 10.06
N GLU A 322 48.45 32.09 9.95
CA GLU A 322 48.68 33.01 11.08
C GLU A 322 47.47 33.04 12.02
N GLU A 323 46.25 33.13 11.52
CA GLU A 323 45.01 33.02 12.32
C GLU A 323 44.88 31.66 13.01
N PHE A 324 45.24 30.58 12.32
CA PHE A 324 45.26 29.23 12.88
C PHE A 324 46.26 29.09 14.05
N MET A 325 47.48 29.60 13.87
CA MET A 325 48.50 29.60 14.94
C MET A 325 48.11 30.54 16.10
N GLN A 326 47.47 31.66 15.79
CA GLN A 326 47.02 32.63 16.78
C GLN A 326 45.91 32.05 17.66
N ALA A 327 44.91 31.36 17.09
CA ALA A 327 43.87 30.63 17.82
C ALA A 327 44.44 29.52 18.75
N GLN A 328 45.52 28.87 18.33
CA GLN A 328 46.23 27.87 19.15
C GLN A 328 46.94 28.52 20.36
N SER A 329 47.47 29.72 20.18
CA SER A 329 48.24 30.47 21.20
C SER A 329 47.36 31.27 22.18
N SER A 330 46.25 31.88 21.72
CA SER A 330 45.35 32.71 22.51
C SER A 330 44.46 31.91 23.47
N ARG A 331 44.16 30.64 23.15
CA ARG A 331 43.41 29.71 24.04
C ARG A 331 44.26 29.07 25.13
N HIS A 332 45.51 29.52 25.34
CA HIS A 332 46.39 29.07 26.41
C HIS A 332 46.32 29.93 27.68
N LEU A 333 45.53 31.02 27.68
CA LEU A 333 45.26 31.81 28.89
C LEU A 333 43.76 31.89 29.18
N GLY A 334 43.32 31.15 30.20
CA GLY A 334 42.02 31.38 30.85
C GLY A 334 41.05 30.21 30.73
N THR A 335 41.03 29.40 31.79
CA THR A 335 40.11 28.28 32.09
C THR A 335 40.41 26.96 31.38
N LYS A 336 40.83 25.96 32.18
CA LYS A 336 40.96 24.54 31.80
C LYS A 336 39.67 24.04 31.13
N PRO A 337 39.67 23.68 29.84
CA PRO A 337 38.89 22.55 29.38
C PRO A 337 39.71 21.29 29.71
N SER A 338 39.05 20.20 30.11
CA SER A 338 39.73 18.91 30.31
C SER A 338 40.58 18.59 29.07
N SER A 339 41.81 18.10 29.30
CA SER A 339 42.80 17.75 28.25
C SER A 339 42.23 16.90 27.11
N ILE A 340 41.13 16.19 27.37
CA ILE A 340 40.33 15.38 26.45
C ILE A 340 39.73 16.20 25.28
N ALA A 341 39.34 17.46 25.51
CA ALA A 341 38.76 18.32 24.47
C ALA A 341 39.82 18.83 23.47
N ARG A 342 41.09 18.94 23.89
CA ARG A 342 42.21 19.44 23.07
C ARG A 342 42.73 18.39 22.10
N GLU A 343 42.84 17.15 22.54
CA GLU A 343 43.18 16.02 21.69
C GLU A 343 42.06 15.71 20.69
N ARG A 344 40.79 15.75 21.13
CA ARG A 344 39.65 15.57 20.23
C ARG A 344 39.61 16.62 19.13
N LEU A 345 39.71 17.91 19.46
CA LEU A 345 39.58 18.98 18.46
C LEU A 345 40.70 18.95 17.40
N ILE A 346 41.94 18.59 17.78
CA ILE A 346 43.05 18.43 16.83
C ILE A 346 42.91 17.15 16.02
N LEU A 347 42.52 16.04 16.65
CA LEU A 347 42.27 14.78 15.94
C LEU A 347 41.09 14.90 14.99
N ASP A 348 40.00 15.56 15.39
CA ASP A 348 38.79 15.77 14.59
C ASP A 348 39.07 16.68 13.39
N LEU A 349 39.87 17.74 13.55
CA LEU A 349 40.33 18.58 12.43
C LEU A 349 41.27 17.81 11.49
N PHE A 350 42.19 17.01 12.04
CA PHE A 350 43.15 16.22 11.25
C PHE A 350 42.48 15.06 10.53
N PHE A 351 41.52 14.38 11.16
CA PHE A 351 40.69 13.35 10.54
C PHE A 351 39.72 13.94 9.52
N ALA A 352 39.10 15.10 9.77
CA ALA A 352 38.27 15.79 8.77
C ALA A 352 39.08 16.16 7.52
N PHE A 353 40.30 16.67 7.70
CA PHE A 353 41.22 16.93 6.58
C PHE A 353 41.70 15.65 5.88
N ALA A 354 42.03 14.60 6.62
CA ALA A 354 42.49 13.33 6.08
C ALA A 354 41.38 12.59 5.32
N ASN A 355 40.15 12.61 5.82
CA ASN A 355 39.00 11.92 5.22
C ASN A 355 38.49 12.64 3.95
N MET A 356 38.61 13.98 3.88
CA MET A 356 38.38 14.74 2.64
C MET A 356 39.48 14.52 1.58
N SER A 357 40.68 14.09 1.99
CA SER A 357 41.82 13.87 1.08
C SER A 357 41.93 12.45 0.48
N ASN A 358 41.07 11.51 0.88
CA ASN A 358 41.14 10.11 0.40
C ASN A 358 39.91 9.69 -0.45
N PRO A 359 39.98 9.79 -1.79
CA PRO A 359 38.85 9.51 -2.68
C PRO A 359 38.65 8.01 -3.00
N LYS A 360 39.04 7.06 -2.14
CA LYS A 360 39.07 5.61 -2.48
C LYS A 360 38.10 4.68 -1.74
N HIS A 361 37.16 5.18 -0.94
CA HIS A 361 36.08 4.35 -0.37
C HIS A 361 34.69 4.78 -0.89
N GLN A 362 34.51 4.71 -2.20
CA GLN A 362 33.23 4.30 -2.79
C GLN A 362 33.42 2.83 -3.21
N GLU A 363 33.17 1.89 -2.30
CA GLU A 363 33.01 0.50 -2.69
C GLU A 363 31.70 0.39 -3.49
N ASN A 364 31.85 0.09 -4.78
CA ASN A 364 30.77 -0.33 -5.66
C ASN A 364 30.25 -1.70 -5.17
N PRO A 365 28.94 -1.90 -4.91
CA PRO A 365 28.42 -3.18 -4.43
C PRO A 365 28.52 -4.36 -5.42
N GLU A 366 28.98 -4.15 -6.66
CA GLU A 366 28.91 -5.16 -7.73
C GLU A 366 30.06 -6.20 -7.79
N ASP A 367 31.14 -6.09 -7.02
CA ASP A 367 32.34 -6.94 -7.23
C ASP A 367 32.54 -8.10 -6.23
N LYS A 368 31.45 -8.66 -5.66
CA LYS A 368 31.52 -9.81 -4.72
C LYS A 368 30.97 -11.14 -5.25
N SER A 369 30.76 -11.32 -6.56
CA SER A 369 30.24 -12.59 -7.11
C SER A 369 31.28 -13.50 -7.79
N HIS A 370 32.52 -13.07 -8.00
CA HIS A 370 33.52 -13.90 -8.68
C HIS A 370 34.86 -13.95 -7.97
N ARG A 371 35.00 -14.87 -7.01
CA ARG A 371 36.26 -15.59 -6.75
C ARG A 371 36.01 -16.82 -5.88
N THR A 372 35.85 -17.96 -6.55
CA THR A 372 36.14 -19.28 -6.00
C THR A 372 37.63 -19.39 -5.67
N PRO A 373 38.05 -20.12 -4.62
CA PRO A 373 39.38 -20.67 -4.55
C PRO A 373 39.31 -22.18 -4.82
N SER A 374 39.99 -22.57 -5.90
CA SER A 374 40.50 -23.91 -6.12
C SER A 374 41.49 -24.30 -5.01
N GLY A 375 41.21 -25.42 -4.35
CA GLY A 375 42.06 -26.18 -3.46
C GLY A 375 41.55 -27.60 -3.43
#